data_AF-A0A3B9J5P9-F1
#
_entry.id   AF-A0A3B9J5P9-F1
#
_cell.length_a   1.000
_cell.length_b   1.000
_cell.length_c   1.000
_cell.angle_alpha   90.00
_cell.angle_beta   90.00
_cell.angle_gamma   90.00
#
_symmetry.space_group_name_H-M   'P 1'
#
loop_
_entity.id
_entity.type
_entity.pdbx_description
1 polymer ?
#
loop_
_entity_poly.entity_id
_entity_poly.type
_entity_poly.pdbx_seq_one_letter_code
_entity_poly.pdbx_strand_id
1 'polypeptide(L)'
;DLSAALEENPETFAEDPALASIAEDIGAVEEIATALSSEIDFGVVDPSDIVTEVFTFTNNADDPEAVLTVSSALSGPGFTVSDPLNLGVGESGDVEISFDASLVSDVNGDYSGLLTIYTNDPNNRVTDIDLFASIEDGLDEGSLVVSGAVPANFGSVIVGTSRIREVEITNAGDLALSGDVMVEGDGAFSAEVESFSLAGGEVQVVTVTFTPTLAEAAAGELVITSDDADNPEVVVALSGTGAEAGDQQILVDADGVQIFGDIDGNGTVDFDDFFQFADNFGLASPDPVADFDGNGVVDFDDFFLFADNFGKSGTYVSAG
;
A
#
# COMPACT_ATOMS: atom_id res chain seq x y z
N ASP A 1 23.97 33.69 41.36
CA ASP A 1 23.83 33.98 39.93
C ASP A 1 22.38 33.70 39.60
N LEU A 2 21.57 34.75 39.44
CA LEU A 2 20.10 34.63 39.40
C LEU A 2 19.64 34.01 38.07
N SER A 3 20.44 34.22 37.02
CA SER A 3 20.21 33.75 35.66
C SER A 3 20.22 32.22 35.58
N ALA A 4 21.19 31.58 36.25
CA ALA A 4 21.29 30.11 36.29
C ALA A 4 20.15 29.44 37.08
N ALA A 5 19.52 30.16 38.01
CA ALA A 5 18.38 29.64 38.77
C ALA A 5 17.03 29.76 38.03
N LEU A 6 16.94 30.65 37.04
CA LEU A 6 15.77 30.82 36.15
C LEU A 6 15.70 29.73 35.07
N GLU A 7 16.85 29.25 34.58
CA GLU A 7 16.92 28.13 33.63
C GLU A 7 16.55 26.78 34.25
N GLU A 8 16.86 26.55 35.54
CA GLU A 8 16.65 25.25 36.17
C GLU A 8 15.20 25.00 36.64
N ASN A 9 14.34 26.02 36.75
CA ASN A 9 13.02 25.86 37.38
C ASN A 9 12.02 26.98 37.01
N PRO A 10 11.53 27.02 35.75
CA PRO A 10 10.71 28.13 35.23
C PRO A 10 9.34 28.26 35.90
N GLU A 11 8.79 27.18 36.45
CA GLU A 11 7.45 27.13 37.06
C GLU A 11 7.40 27.74 38.48
N THR A 12 8.53 27.82 39.18
CA THR A 12 8.56 28.18 40.62
C THR A 12 8.44 29.68 40.91
N PHE A 13 8.63 30.56 39.91
CA PHE A 13 8.62 32.01 40.10
C PHE A 13 7.27 32.68 39.80
N ALA A 14 6.28 31.92 39.32
CA ALA A 14 4.96 32.45 39.01
C ALA A 14 4.11 32.77 40.26
N GLU A 15 4.50 32.32 41.47
CA GLU A 15 3.64 32.40 42.67
C GLU A 15 4.15 33.29 43.83
N ASP A 16 5.31 33.97 43.72
CA ASP A 16 5.80 34.91 44.76
C ASP A 16 5.64 36.39 44.35
N PRO A 17 4.67 37.13 44.92
CA PRO A 17 4.39 38.52 44.57
C PRO A 17 5.49 39.52 44.98
N ALA A 18 6.49 39.12 45.78
CA ALA A 18 7.61 39.99 46.16
C ALA A 18 8.79 39.94 45.17
N LEU A 19 8.83 38.96 44.27
CA LEU A 19 9.85 38.84 43.22
C LEU A 19 9.35 39.34 41.86
N ALA A 20 8.03 39.43 41.68
CA ALA A 20 7.40 40.06 40.52
C ALA A 20 7.83 41.54 40.33
N SER A 21 8.13 42.26 41.42
CA SER A 21 8.57 43.67 41.35
C SER A 21 10.06 43.87 41.07
N ILE A 22 10.85 42.79 40.96
CA ILE A 22 12.29 42.87 40.58
C ILE A 22 12.47 42.44 39.11
N ALA A 23 11.50 41.72 38.55
CA ALA A 23 11.40 41.46 37.10
C ALA A 23 10.83 42.66 36.32
N GLU A 24 10.46 43.75 37.00
CA GLU A 24 9.88 44.97 36.42
C GLU A 24 10.95 46.01 36.00
N ASP A 25 12.24 45.77 36.33
CA ASP A 25 13.38 46.69 36.07
C ASP A 25 14.33 46.18 34.96
N ILE A 26 13.80 45.36 34.06
CA ILE A 26 14.33 45.10 32.72
C ILE A 26 13.18 45.51 31.79
N GLY A 27 13.31 46.68 31.16
CA GLY A 27 12.23 47.36 30.47
C GLY A 27 11.40 46.42 29.61
N ALA A 28 10.11 46.32 29.95
CA ALA A 28 9.13 45.62 29.15
C ALA A 28 9.19 46.14 27.70
N VAL A 29 9.34 45.21 26.75
CA VAL A 29 9.14 45.51 25.34
C VAL A 29 7.66 45.87 25.17
N GLU A 30 7.34 47.16 25.05
CA GLU A 30 6.00 47.58 24.64
C GLU A 30 5.89 47.40 23.12
N GLU A 31 5.15 46.36 22.74
CA GLU A 31 4.53 46.13 21.42
C GLU A 31 5.43 45.57 20.29
N ILE A 32 5.35 44.25 20.09
CA ILE A 32 5.64 43.63 18.78
C ILE A 32 4.57 44.07 17.77
N ALA A 33 4.97 44.81 16.74
CA ALA A 33 4.09 45.26 15.66
C ALA A 33 3.97 44.22 14.53
N THR A 34 3.69 42.96 14.85
CA THR A 34 3.42 41.93 13.84
C THR A 34 2.25 41.07 14.29
N ALA A 35 1.12 41.19 13.61
CA ALA A 35 0.00 40.26 13.77
C ALA A 35 0.45 38.92 13.19
N LEU A 36 0.95 38.04 14.05
CA LEU A 36 1.22 36.66 13.68
C LEU A 36 -0.12 35.99 13.39
N SER A 37 -0.24 35.35 12.23
CA SER A 37 -1.38 34.50 11.93
C SER A 37 -1.37 33.31 12.89
N SER A 38 -2.53 32.85 13.32
CA SER A 38 -2.64 31.57 14.06
C SER A 38 -2.44 30.35 13.16
N GLU A 39 -2.33 30.56 11.85
CA GLU A 39 -2.26 29.53 10.83
C GLU A 39 -1.41 29.99 9.64
N ILE A 40 -0.59 29.11 9.10
CA ILE A 40 0.09 29.27 7.82
C ILE A 40 -0.25 28.07 6.96
N ASP A 41 -0.83 28.34 5.79
CA ASP A 41 -1.05 27.34 4.75
C ASP A 41 -0.13 27.67 3.56
N PHE A 42 0.86 26.82 3.33
CA PHE A 42 1.78 26.92 2.19
C PHE A 42 1.11 26.48 0.87
N GLY A 43 -0.09 25.92 0.94
CA GLY A 43 -0.84 25.42 -0.21
C GLY A 43 -0.21 24.18 -0.84
N VAL A 44 -0.50 23.99 -2.13
CA VAL A 44 0.13 22.94 -2.95
C VAL A 44 1.55 23.36 -3.28
N VAL A 45 2.51 22.52 -2.90
CA VAL A 45 3.93 22.70 -3.12
C VAL A 45 4.41 21.69 -4.17
N ASP A 46 5.08 22.19 -5.21
CA ASP A 46 5.62 21.35 -6.26
C ASP A 46 6.79 20.48 -5.73
N PRO A 47 7.04 19.28 -6.30
CA PRO A 47 8.15 18.44 -5.89
C PRO A 47 9.51 19.14 -5.95
N SER A 48 10.36 18.88 -4.94
CA SER A 48 11.67 19.50 -4.75
C SER A 48 11.66 21.02 -4.53
N ASP A 49 10.50 21.67 -4.47
CA ASP A 49 10.40 23.09 -4.14
C ASP A 49 10.44 23.32 -2.63
N ILE A 50 10.83 24.54 -2.29
CA ILE A 50 10.81 25.08 -0.93
C ILE A 50 9.97 26.34 -0.96
N VAL A 51 8.90 26.39 -0.17
CA VAL A 51 8.07 27.58 -0.03
C VAL A 51 8.31 28.18 1.35
N THR A 52 8.53 29.49 1.41
CA THR A 52 8.94 30.20 2.62
C THR A 52 7.98 31.34 2.93
N GLU A 53 7.61 31.45 4.20
CA GLU A 53 6.93 32.61 4.78
C GLU A 53 7.88 33.31 5.77
N VAL A 54 7.82 34.63 5.79
CA VAL A 54 8.78 35.46 6.54
C VAL A 54 8.05 36.35 7.54
N PHE A 55 8.43 36.24 8.80
CA PHE A 55 7.95 37.09 9.88
C PHE A 55 9.03 38.06 10.32
N THR A 56 8.79 39.35 10.13
CA THR A 56 9.66 40.39 10.67
C THR A 56 9.26 40.69 12.11
N PHE A 57 10.24 40.62 13.00
CA PHE A 57 10.14 41.09 14.38
C PHE A 57 10.91 42.40 14.50
N THR A 58 10.33 43.36 15.22
CA THR A 58 10.97 44.63 15.55
C THR A 58 10.87 44.86 17.04
N ASN A 59 11.99 45.22 17.67
CA ASN A 59 11.99 45.63 19.07
C ASN A 59 11.64 47.13 19.17
N ASN A 60 10.40 47.43 19.55
CA ASN A 60 9.90 48.80 19.71
C ASN A 60 9.95 49.32 21.16
N ALA A 61 10.68 48.64 22.05
CA ALA A 61 10.75 49.04 23.45
C ALA A 61 11.22 50.49 23.63
N ASP A 62 10.60 51.20 24.58
CA ASP A 62 11.02 52.55 24.96
C ASP A 62 12.33 52.56 25.78
N ASP A 63 12.64 51.45 26.45
CA ASP A 63 13.88 51.29 27.22
C ASP A 63 15.05 50.97 26.29
N PRO A 64 16.04 51.87 26.13
CA PRO A 64 17.16 51.70 25.20
C PRO A 64 18.07 50.49 25.52
N GLU A 65 17.96 49.88 26.70
CA GLU A 65 18.71 48.66 27.06
C GLU A 65 17.91 47.36 26.85
N ALA A 66 16.64 47.44 26.44
CA ALA A 66 15.81 46.27 26.19
C ALA A 66 16.29 45.47 24.96
N VAL A 67 16.27 44.14 25.09
CA VAL A 67 16.58 43.19 24.02
C VAL A 67 15.39 42.26 23.84
N LEU A 68 14.83 42.23 22.63
CA LEU A 68 13.80 41.27 22.25
C LEU A 68 14.47 39.96 21.83
N THR A 69 14.09 38.87 22.47
CA THR A 69 14.55 37.52 22.12
C THR A 69 13.41 36.75 21.48
N VAL A 70 13.66 36.09 20.35
CA VAL A 70 12.70 35.23 19.67
C VAL A 70 13.32 33.85 19.47
N SER A 71 12.60 32.82 19.87
CA SER A 71 12.97 31.41 19.67
C SER A 71 11.72 30.60 19.39
N SER A 72 11.86 29.36 18.94
CA SER A 72 10.73 28.54 18.54
C SER A 72 10.92 27.07 18.87
N ALA A 73 9.80 26.37 18.90
CA ALA A 73 9.72 24.92 18.84
C ALA A 73 8.86 24.53 17.64
N LEU A 74 9.36 23.62 16.80
CA LEU A 74 8.70 23.18 15.58
C LEU A 74 8.42 21.68 15.63
N SER A 75 7.22 21.29 15.19
CA SER A 75 6.81 19.91 14.98
C SER A 75 6.11 19.77 13.63
N GLY A 76 6.10 18.55 13.10
CA GLY A 76 5.57 18.24 11.77
C GLY A 76 6.71 17.97 10.76
N PRO A 77 6.54 16.99 9.86
CA PRO A 77 7.53 16.71 8.82
C PRO A 77 7.53 17.81 7.74
N GLY A 78 8.66 17.97 7.05
CA GLY A 78 8.78 18.93 5.93
C GLY A 78 8.97 20.40 6.32
N PHE A 79 8.59 20.79 7.54
CA PHE A 79 8.74 22.17 8.00
C PHE A 79 10.13 22.47 8.56
N THR A 80 10.64 23.68 8.32
CA THR A 80 11.85 24.22 8.96
C THR A 80 11.64 25.67 9.40
N VAL A 81 12.47 26.14 10.35
CA VAL A 81 12.42 27.51 10.89
C VAL A 81 13.83 28.07 11.09
N SER A 82 14.02 29.36 10.80
CA SER A 82 15.30 30.07 10.97
C SER A 82 15.32 30.93 12.24
N ASP A 83 15.74 30.36 13.36
CA ASP A 83 15.80 31.03 14.65
C ASP A 83 17.02 30.53 15.47
N PRO A 84 17.43 31.18 16.60
CA PRO A 84 16.81 32.30 17.32
C PRO A 84 17.24 33.71 16.82
N LEU A 85 16.47 34.73 17.20
CA LEU A 85 16.79 36.16 17.02
C LEU A 85 17.03 36.87 18.36
N ASN A 86 17.95 37.85 18.36
CA ASN A 86 18.17 38.79 19.45
C ASN A 86 18.25 40.19 18.86
N LEU A 87 17.32 41.07 19.22
CA LEU A 87 17.16 42.39 18.62
C LEU A 87 17.27 43.48 19.69
N GLY A 88 18.25 44.36 19.56
CA GLY A 88 18.31 45.60 20.33
C GLY A 88 17.20 46.57 19.94
N VAL A 89 17.01 47.64 20.71
CA VAL A 89 15.94 48.61 20.45
C VAL A 89 16.06 49.26 19.06
N GLY A 90 14.95 49.26 18.34
CA GLY A 90 14.83 49.76 16.96
C GLY A 90 15.39 48.81 15.90
N GLU A 91 15.98 47.68 16.29
CA GLU A 91 16.42 46.65 15.34
C GLU A 91 15.24 45.81 14.87
N SER A 92 15.36 45.28 13.66
CA SER A 92 14.43 44.30 13.10
C SER A 92 15.18 43.10 12.57
N GLY A 93 14.54 41.93 12.63
CA GLY A 93 15.06 40.69 12.09
C GLY A 93 13.93 39.78 11.66
N ASP A 94 14.25 38.86 10.76
CA ASP A 94 13.28 37.97 10.13
C ASP A 94 13.42 36.55 10.68
N VAL A 95 12.29 35.92 10.97
CA VAL A 95 12.16 34.47 11.14
C VAL A 95 11.52 33.93 9.88
N GLU A 96 12.26 33.11 9.15
CA GLU A 96 11.77 32.39 7.97
C GLU A 96 11.25 31.02 8.42
N ILE A 97 10.03 30.69 8.01
CA ILE A 97 9.48 29.34 8.16
C ILE A 97 9.27 28.82 6.75
N SER A 98 9.65 27.58 6.50
CA SER A 98 9.47 26.98 5.20
C SER A 98 8.91 25.59 5.28
N PHE A 99 8.27 25.17 4.19
CA PHE A 99 8.05 23.78 3.88
C PHE A 99 8.97 23.39 2.72
N ASP A 100 9.79 22.37 2.93
CA ASP A 100 10.71 21.80 1.95
C ASP A 100 10.21 20.40 1.57
N ALA A 101 9.68 20.27 0.34
CA ALA A 101 9.11 19.03 -0.17
C ALA A 101 10.13 17.88 -0.18
N SER A 102 11.41 18.19 -0.36
CA SER A 102 12.47 17.16 -0.39
C SER A 102 12.71 16.50 0.97
N LEU A 103 12.37 17.18 2.08
CA LEU A 103 12.47 16.61 3.43
C LEU A 103 11.38 15.56 3.71
N VAL A 104 10.32 15.55 2.91
CA VAL A 104 9.28 14.52 2.91
C VAL A 104 9.37 13.62 1.69
N SER A 105 10.55 13.60 1.05
CA SER A 105 10.85 12.77 -0.13
C SER A 105 9.90 13.01 -1.31
N ASP A 106 9.34 14.22 -1.42
CA ASP A 106 8.40 14.61 -2.46
C ASP A 106 7.14 13.70 -2.51
N VAL A 107 6.76 13.06 -1.40
CA VAL A 107 5.60 12.15 -1.35
C VAL A 107 4.29 12.95 -1.46
N ASN A 108 3.33 12.43 -2.21
CA ASN A 108 1.99 13.03 -2.28
C ASN A 108 1.28 12.95 -0.93
N GLY A 109 0.60 14.02 -0.54
CA GLY A 109 -0.18 14.05 0.69
C GLY A 109 -0.31 15.41 1.35
N ASP A 110 -1.08 15.43 2.44
CA ASP A 110 -1.29 16.60 3.29
C ASP A 110 -0.32 16.55 4.49
N TYR A 111 0.43 17.62 4.67
CA TYR A 111 1.40 17.81 5.74
C TYR A 111 0.87 18.82 6.75
N SER A 112 0.95 18.46 8.03
CA SER A 112 0.58 19.35 9.13
C SER A 112 1.70 19.44 10.17
N GLY A 113 1.79 20.60 10.79
CA GLY A 113 2.78 20.91 11.79
C GLY A 113 2.29 21.95 12.79
N LEU A 114 3.10 22.19 13.82
CA LEU A 114 2.86 23.21 14.82
C LEU A 114 4.17 23.95 15.07
N LEU A 115 4.11 25.27 14.92
CA LEU A 115 5.18 26.17 15.33
C LEU A 115 4.74 26.94 16.58
N THR A 116 5.49 26.76 17.67
CA THR A 116 5.34 27.59 18.86
C THR A 116 6.48 28.61 18.92
N ILE A 117 6.16 29.89 18.81
CA ILE A 117 7.10 31.01 18.95
C ILE A 117 7.08 31.48 20.40
N TYR A 118 8.26 31.54 21.01
CA TYR A 118 8.52 32.09 22.33
C TYR A 118 9.21 33.45 22.22
N THR A 119 8.68 34.46 22.92
CA THR A 119 9.34 35.75 23.06
C THR A 119 9.38 36.20 24.52
N ASN A 120 10.23 37.19 24.81
CA ASN A 120 10.23 37.87 26.09
C ASN A 120 9.34 39.14 26.12
N ASP A 121 8.53 39.41 25.08
CA ASP A 121 7.49 40.45 25.12
C ASP A 121 6.41 40.03 26.15
N PRO A 122 6.13 40.85 27.19
CA PRO A 122 5.16 40.50 28.22
C PRO A 122 3.72 40.34 27.70
N ASN A 123 3.38 40.94 26.56
CA ASN A 123 2.06 40.86 25.94
C ASN A 123 1.95 39.67 24.97
N ASN A 124 3.08 39.17 24.47
CA ASN A 124 3.10 38.07 23.50
C ASN A 124 4.27 37.10 23.76
N ARG A 125 4.23 36.41 24.91
CA ARG A 125 5.29 35.47 25.30
C ARG A 125 5.28 34.17 24.50
N VAL A 126 4.11 33.73 24.06
CA VAL A 126 3.92 32.47 23.37
C VAL A 126 2.85 32.67 22.29
N THR A 127 3.18 32.32 21.05
CA THR A 127 2.23 32.24 19.93
C THR A 127 2.33 30.85 19.31
N ASP A 128 1.22 30.15 19.22
CA ASP A 128 1.10 28.90 18.47
C ASP A 128 0.56 29.19 17.07
N ILE A 129 1.17 28.56 16.07
CA ILE A 129 0.84 28.69 14.65
C ILE A 129 0.71 27.29 14.06
N ASP A 130 -0.50 26.94 13.63
CA ASP A 130 -0.74 25.71 12.88
C ASP A 130 -0.15 25.84 11.46
N LEU A 131 0.54 24.80 10.99
CA LEU A 131 1.19 24.78 9.68
C LEU A 131 0.52 23.73 8.79
N PHE A 132 0.26 24.10 7.54
CA PHE A 132 -0.31 23.21 6.52
C PHE A 132 0.46 23.34 5.19
N ALA A 133 0.63 22.23 4.48
CA ALA A 133 1.13 22.17 3.12
C ALA A 133 0.58 20.90 2.45
N SER A 134 0.49 20.85 1.13
CA SER A 134 0.18 19.62 0.40
C SER A 134 1.09 19.43 -0.81
N ILE A 135 1.26 18.18 -1.24
CA ILE A 135 1.95 17.81 -2.48
C ILE A 135 0.95 16.96 -3.29
N GLU A 136 0.66 17.37 -4.53
CA GLU A 136 -0.33 16.70 -5.41
C GLU A 136 0.30 16.01 -6.65
N ASP A 137 1.47 16.47 -7.11
CA ASP A 137 2.16 15.99 -8.33
C ASP A 137 3.54 15.36 -8.03
N GLY A 138 3.72 14.85 -6.82
CA GLY A 138 4.89 14.14 -6.31
C GLY A 138 4.84 12.62 -6.49
N LEU A 139 5.51 11.89 -5.59
CA LEU A 139 5.62 10.44 -5.59
C LEU A 139 4.49 9.78 -4.81
N ASP A 140 3.93 8.71 -5.37
CA ASP A 140 2.95 7.88 -4.66
C ASP A 140 3.65 6.85 -3.75
N GLU A 141 3.13 6.66 -2.54
CA GLU A 141 3.57 5.59 -1.62
C GLU A 141 3.39 4.20 -2.25
N GLY A 142 4.08 3.19 -1.69
CA GLY A 142 3.94 1.81 -2.17
C GLY A 142 2.49 1.34 -2.10
N SER A 143 1.97 0.84 -3.23
CA SER A 143 0.56 0.46 -3.36
C SER A 143 0.42 -0.97 -3.86
N LEU A 144 -0.16 -1.84 -3.03
CA LEU A 144 -0.35 -3.26 -3.29
C LEU A 144 -1.58 -3.48 -4.17
N VAL A 145 -1.34 -3.99 -5.38
CA VAL A 145 -2.40 -4.47 -6.28
C VAL A 145 -2.19 -5.94 -6.58
N VAL A 146 -3.23 -6.76 -6.37
CA VAL A 146 -3.20 -8.20 -6.64
C VAL A 146 -4.08 -8.54 -7.84
N SER A 147 -3.51 -9.22 -8.84
CA SER A 147 -4.18 -9.59 -10.10
C SER A 147 -3.83 -11.02 -10.55
N GLY A 148 -4.21 -11.40 -11.77
CA GLY A 148 -4.00 -12.74 -12.32
C GLY A 148 -5.16 -13.69 -12.04
N ALA A 149 -4.87 -14.94 -11.65
CA ALA A 149 -5.88 -15.97 -11.39
C ALA A 149 -6.49 -15.84 -9.98
N VAL A 150 -7.23 -14.75 -9.73
CA VAL A 150 -7.84 -14.45 -8.43
C VAL A 150 -9.38 -14.39 -8.51
N PRO A 151 -10.15 -15.11 -7.65
CA PRO A 151 -9.68 -16.13 -6.71
C PRO A 151 -9.10 -17.35 -7.44
N ALA A 152 -8.14 -18.03 -6.83
CA ALA A 152 -7.41 -19.12 -7.47
C ALA A 152 -8.18 -20.45 -7.32
N ASN A 153 -8.90 -20.82 -8.37
CA ASN A 153 -9.57 -22.12 -8.46
C ASN A 153 -8.77 -23.10 -9.34
N PHE A 154 -8.38 -24.21 -8.73
CA PHE A 154 -7.60 -25.28 -9.34
C PHE A 154 -8.49 -26.36 -9.98
N GLY A 155 -9.80 -26.37 -9.70
CA GLY A 155 -10.72 -27.38 -10.19
C GLY A 155 -10.40 -28.78 -9.65
N SER A 156 -10.73 -29.81 -10.43
CA SER A 156 -10.42 -31.20 -10.10
C SER A 156 -8.98 -31.55 -10.50
N VAL A 157 -8.21 -32.12 -9.56
CA VAL A 157 -6.82 -32.56 -9.76
C VAL A 157 -6.66 -33.98 -9.24
N ILE A 158 -6.05 -34.86 -10.03
CA ILE A 158 -5.83 -36.26 -9.64
C ILE A 158 -4.92 -36.30 -8.41
N VAL A 159 -5.31 -37.08 -7.40
CA VAL A 159 -4.52 -37.28 -6.18
C VAL A 159 -3.08 -37.65 -6.51
N GLY A 160 -2.13 -36.91 -5.93
CA GLY A 160 -0.69 -37.07 -6.14
C GLY A 160 -0.12 -36.36 -7.37
N THR A 161 -0.94 -35.67 -8.15
CA THR A 161 -0.49 -34.75 -9.21
C THR A 161 -0.67 -33.30 -8.77
N SER A 162 -0.13 -32.36 -9.56
CA SER A 162 -0.13 -30.94 -9.21
C SER A 162 -0.74 -30.10 -10.33
N ARG A 163 -1.43 -29.03 -9.96
CA ARG A 163 -1.84 -27.96 -10.88
C ARG A 163 -1.36 -26.62 -10.32
N ILE A 164 -0.95 -25.73 -11.22
CA ILE A 164 -0.45 -24.41 -10.86
C ILE A 164 -1.40 -23.29 -11.30
N ARG A 165 -1.37 -22.19 -10.55
CA ARG A 165 -2.00 -20.91 -10.86
C ARG A 165 -1.02 -19.79 -10.54
N GLU A 166 -1.06 -18.71 -11.30
CA GLU A 166 -0.20 -17.55 -11.10
C GLU A 166 -1.05 -16.39 -10.55
N VAL A 167 -0.60 -15.84 -9.42
CA VAL A 167 -1.13 -14.63 -8.80
C VAL A 167 -0.06 -13.55 -8.96
N GLU A 168 -0.44 -12.37 -9.42
CA GLU A 168 0.49 -11.26 -9.62
C GLU A 168 0.36 -10.26 -8.47
N ILE A 169 1.49 -9.88 -7.89
CA ILE A 169 1.63 -8.80 -6.91
C ILE A 169 2.29 -7.64 -7.65
N THR A 170 1.59 -6.52 -7.75
CA THR A 170 2.08 -5.31 -8.42
C THR A 170 2.22 -4.19 -7.39
N ASN A 171 3.34 -3.47 -7.45
CA ASN A 171 3.46 -2.17 -6.81
C ASN A 171 2.97 -1.07 -7.76
N ALA A 172 1.78 -0.53 -7.52
CA ALA A 172 1.19 0.52 -8.35
C ALA A 172 1.66 1.94 -8.01
N GLY A 173 2.38 2.11 -6.90
CA GLY A 173 2.97 3.38 -6.50
C GLY A 173 4.38 3.60 -7.08
N ASP A 174 5.03 4.67 -6.65
CA ASP A 174 6.39 5.03 -7.07
C ASP A 174 7.45 4.57 -6.08
N LEU A 175 7.13 4.63 -4.78
CA LEU A 175 8.03 4.18 -3.72
C LEU A 175 8.06 2.66 -3.61
N ALA A 176 9.12 2.14 -3.00
CA ALA A 176 9.28 0.70 -2.84
C ALA A 176 8.18 0.11 -1.93
N LEU A 177 7.66 -1.05 -2.34
CA LEU A 177 6.71 -1.86 -1.59
C LEU A 177 7.40 -3.16 -1.17
N SER A 178 7.27 -3.54 0.10
CA SER A 178 7.83 -4.77 0.66
C SER A 178 6.80 -5.54 1.46
N GLY A 179 6.94 -6.87 1.50
CA GLY A 179 5.94 -7.71 2.13
C GLY A 179 6.26 -9.19 2.17
N ASP A 180 5.34 -9.93 2.75
CA ASP A 180 5.41 -11.38 2.96
C ASP A 180 4.20 -12.06 2.30
N VAL A 181 4.39 -13.32 1.92
CA VAL A 181 3.39 -14.17 1.28
C VAL A 181 3.30 -15.48 2.06
N MET A 182 2.10 -15.83 2.50
CA MET A 182 1.85 -17.02 3.29
C MET A 182 0.64 -17.78 2.75
N VAL A 183 0.71 -19.11 2.80
CA VAL A 183 -0.44 -19.97 2.51
C VAL A 183 -1.00 -20.51 3.82
N GLU A 184 -2.31 -20.32 4.01
CA GLU A 184 -3.07 -20.84 5.14
C GLU A 184 -4.13 -21.85 4.68
N GLY A 185 -4.58 -22.72 5.59
CA GLY A 185 -5.63 -23.72 5.33
C GLY A 185 -5.09 -25.11 4.99
N ASP A 186 -5.62 -25.71 3.92
CA ASP A 186 -5.27 -27.09 3.54
C ASP A 186 -3.80 -27.18 3.07
N GLY A 187 -3.07 -28.17 3.58
CA GLY A 187 -1.66 -28.40 3.26
C GLY A 187 -1.39 -28.92 1.84
N ALA A 188 -2.43 -29.14 1.03
CA ALA A 188 -2.31 -29.40 -0.40
C ALA A 188 -1.93 -28.15 -1.20
N PHE A 189 -2.07 -26.95 -0.64
CA PHE A 189 -1.64 -25.70 -1.27
C PHE A 189 -0.24 -25.28 -0.83
N SER A 190 0.55 -24.71 -1.76
CA SER A 190 1.86 -24.12 -1.48
C SER A 190 2.16 -22.98 -2.45
N ALA A 191 2.93 -21.98 -2.02
CA ALA A 191 3.42 -20.89 -2.86
C ALA A 191 4.96 -20.92 -2.93
N GLU A 192 5.54 -20.51 -4.07
CA GLU A 192 7.00 -20.48 -4.26
C GLU A 192 7.68 -19.22 -3.69
N VAL A 193 6.91 -18.16 -3.46
CA VAL A 193 7.38 -16.88 -2.93
C VAL A 193 6.92 -16.76 -1.48
N GLU A 194 7.84 -16.45 -0.58
CA GLU A 194 7.57 -16.22 0.85
C GLU A 194 7.64 -14.72 1.22
N SER A 195 8.36 -13.92 0.44
CA SER A 195 8.52 -12.47 0.65
C SER A 195 8.87 -11.76 -0.66
N PHE A 196 8.56 -10.47 -0.77
CA PHE A 196 8.87 -9.65 -1.94
C PHE A 196 9.37 -8.24 -1.56
N SER A 197 10.08 -7.62 -2.49
CA SER A 197 10.42 -6.20 -2.48
C SER A 197 10.41 -5.71 -3.91
N LEU A 198 9.53 -4.75 -4.20
CA LEU A 198 9.23 -4.23 -5.52
C LEU A 198 9.50 -2.73 -5.55
N ALA A 199 10.29 -2.25 -6.51
CA ALA A 199 10.31 -0.83 -6.82
C ALA A 199 8.96 -0.39 -7.42
N GLY A 200 8.75 0.93 -7.54
CA GLY A 200 7.54 1.46 -8.14
C GLY A 200 7.28 0.90 -9.55
N GLY A 201 6.05 0.47 -9.81
CA GLY A 201 5.62 -0.14 -11.07
C GLY A 201 6.11 -1.58 -11.32
N GLU A 202 6.88 -2.19 -10.42
CA GLU A 202 7.34 -3.57 -10.59
C GLU A 202 6.26 -4.60 -10.21
N VAL A 203 6.43 -5.82 -10.75
CA VAL A 203 5.51 -6.95 -10.58
C VAL A 203 6.27 -8.20 -10.15
N GLN A 204 5.76 -8.88 -9.11
CA GLN A 204 6.17 -10.22 -8.70
C GLN A 204 5.07 -11.22 -9.05
N VAL A 205 5.42 -12.27 -9.79
CA VAL A 205 4.52 -13.41 -10.03
C VAL A 205 4.71 -14.43 -8.91
N VAL A 206 3.61 -14.83 -8.26
CA VAL A 206 3.54 -15.87 -7.24
C VAL A 206 2.91 -17.12 -7.84
N THR A 207 3.72 -18.15 -8.04
CA THR A 207 3.24 -19.48 -8.45
C THR A 207 2.63 -20.19 -7.24
N VAL A 208 1.32 -20.43 -7.30
CA VAL A 208 0.59 -21.24 -6.31
C VAL A 208 0.36 -22.62 -6.88
N THR A 209 0.73 -23.65 -6.13
CA THR A 209 0.60 -25.06 -6.50
C THR A 209 -0.44 -25.74 -5.61
N PHE A 210 -1.34 -26.52 -6.22
CA PHE A 210 -2.26 -27.43 -5.53
C PHE A 210 -1.89 -28.87 -5.84
N THR A 211 -1.60 -29.66 -4.80
CA THR A 211 -1.24 -31.09 -4.88
C THR A 211 -2.10 -31.90 -3.90
N PRO A 212 -3.33 -32.30 -4.27
CA PRO A 212 -4.22 -33.02 -3.37
C PRO A 212 -3.65 -34.41 -3.02
N THR A 213 -3.80 -34.80 -1.76
CA THR A 213 -3.44 -36.14 -1.26
C THR A 213 -4.66 -37.03 -1.00
N LEU A 214 -5.86 -36.45 -1.02
CA LEU A 214 -7.14 -37.10 -0.81
C LEU A 214 -8.11 -36.66 -1.90
N ALA A 215 -9.06 -37.53 -2.27
CA ALA A 215 -10.09 -37.23 -3.25
C ALA A 215 -11.25 -36.41 -2.63
N GLU A 216 -10.92 -35.25 -2.06
CA GLU A 216 -11.85 -34.38 -1.32
C GLU A 216 -11.67 -32.91 -1.74
N ALA A 217 -12.66 -32.07 -1.43
CA ALA A 217 -12.54 -30.63 -1.62
C ALA A 217 -11.53 -30.03 -0.63
N ALA A 218 -10.64 -29.18 -1.14
CA ALA A 218 -9.65 -28.47 -0.37
C ALA A 218 -9.87 -26.96 -0.50
N ALA A 219 -9.70 -26.25 0.61
CA ALA A 219 -9.79 -24.80 0.67
C ALA A 219 -8.61 -24.23 1.46
N GLY A 220 -8.15 -23.06 1.04
CA GLY A 220 -7.06 -22.34 1.68
C GLY A 220 -7.08 -20.88 1.27
N GLU A 221 -6.09 -20.15 1.73
CA GLU A 221 -5.94 -18.72 1.46
C GLU A 221 -4.46 -18.41 1.20
N LEU A 222 -4.20 -17.57 0.21
CA LEU A 222 -2.90 -16.91 0.02
C LEU A 222 -3.01 -15.53 0.65
N VAL A 223 -2.34 -15.35 1.79
CA VAL A 223 -2.30 -14.10 2.56
C VAL A 223 -1.05 -13.34 2.14
N ILE A 224 -1.25 -12.10 1.68
CA ILE A 224 -0.18 -11.20 1.23
C ILE A 224 -0.21 -10.00 2.16
N THR A 225 0.83 -9.81 2.98
CA THR A 225 0.98 -8.64 3.85
C THR A 225 2.04 -7.71 3.30
N SER A 226 1.87 -6.40 3.40
CA SER A 226 2.83 -5.41 2.91
C SER A 226 2.92 -4.17 3.81
N ASP A 227 3.86 -3.28 3.47
CA ASP A 227 3.99 -1.93 4.00
C ASP A 227 3.10 -0.89 3.26
N ASP A 228 2.13 -1.33 2.44
CA ASP A 228 1.07 -0.47 1.92
C ASP A 228 0.20 0.02 3.10
N ALA A 229 0.16 1.33 3.33
CA ALA A 229 -0.56 1.93 4.43
C ALA A 229 -2.10 1.79 4.31
N ASP A 230 -2.62 1.76 3.08
CA ASP A 230 -4.05 1.67 2.79
C ASP A 230 -4.52 0.21 2.74
N ASN A 231 -3.69 -0.69 2.19
CA ASN A 231 -3.99 -2.11 2.02
C ASN A 231 -2.87 -3.01 2.58
N PRO A 232 -2.64 -3.01 3.91
CA PRO A 232 -1.53 -3.75 4.52
C PRO A 232 -1.67 -5.28 4.42
N GLU A 233 -2.85 -5.79 4.08
CA GLU A 233 -3.12 -7.21 3.90
C GLU A 233 -4.16 -7.43 2.78
N VAL A 234 -3.84 -8.32 1.84
CA VAL A 234 -4.75 -8.81 0.80
C VAL A 234 -4.81 -10.34 0.87
N VAL A 235 -6.04 -10.88 0.85
CA VAL A 235 -6.28 -12.32 0.93
C VAL A 235 -6.89 -12.84 -0.38
N VAL A 236 -6.23 -13.82 -0.99
CA VAL A 236 -6.72 -14.53 -2.18
C VAL A 236 -7.23 -15.91 -1.78
N ALA A 237 -8.53 -16.15 -1.97
CA ALA A 237 -9.12 -17.46 -1.72
C ALA A 237 -8.58 -18.52 -2.70
N LEU A 238 -8.18 -19.68 -2.15
CA LEU A 238 -7.71 -20.86 -2.87
C LEU A 238 -8.76 -21.97 -2.77
N SER A 239 -9.02 -22.65 -3.89
CA SER A 239 -9.95 -23.79 -3.91
C SER A 239 -9.56 -24.85 -4.93
N GLY A 240 -9.79 -26.12 -4.59
CA GLY A 240 -9.54 -27.25 -5.47
C GLY A 240 -10.26 -28.50 -4.98
N THR A 241 -10.27 -29.56 -5.77
CA THR A 241 -10.80 -30.86 -5.37
C THR A 241 -9.87 -31.96 -5.84
N GLY A 242 -9.47 -32.85 -4.94
CA GLY A 242 -8.78 -34.06 -5.34
C GLY A 242 -9.75 -35.05 -5.97
N ALA A 243 -9.30 -35.79 -6.98
CA ALA A 243 -10.05 -36.90 -7.58
C ALA A 243 -9.21 -38.18 -7.62
N GLU A 244 -9.83 -39.35 -7.47
CA GLU A 244 -9.12 -40.60 -7.70
C GLU A 244 -8.79 -40.77 -9.19
N ALA A 245 -7.64 -41.37 -9.49
CA ALA A 245 -7.25 -41.65 -10.88
C ALA A 245 -8.30 -42.49 -11.63
N GLY A 246 -9.02 -43.36 -10.93
CA GLY A 246 -10.08 -44.22 -11.48
C GLY A 246 -11.44 -43.54 -11.65
N ASP A 247 -11.62 -42.31 -11.15
CA ASP A 247 -12.83 -41.51 -11.36
C ASP A 247 -12.81 -40.76 -12.69
N GLN A 248 -11.64 -40.68 -13.35
CA GLN A 248 -11.60 -40.33 -14.77
C GLN A 248 -12.14 -41.51 -15.58
N GLN A 249 -13.44 -41.44 -15.85
CA GLN A 249 -14.09 -42.38 -16.73
C GLN A 249 -13.71 -42.04 -18.18
N ILE A 250 -12.98 -42.95 -18.83
CA ILE A 250 -12.75 -42.87 -20.27
C ILE A 250 -13.84 -43.67 -20.97
N LEU A 251 -14.44 -43.08 -22.00
CA LEU A 251 -15.32 -43.82 -22.88
C LEU A 251 -14.46 -44.74 -23.74
N VAL A 252 -14.72 -46.05 -23.74
CA VAL A 252 -14.01 -47.00 -24.61
C VAL A 252 -14.97 -47.74 -25.51
N ASP A 253 -14.51 -48.06 -26.72
CA ASP A 253 -15.23 -48.93 -27.65
C ASP A 253 -15.18 -50.41 -27.20
N ALA A 254 -15.80 -51.29 -28.00
CA ALA A 254 -15.86 -52.72 -27.71
C ALA A 254 -14.48 -53.41 -27.68
N ASP A 255 -13.47 -52.82 -28.32
CA ASP A 255 -12.09 -53.31 -28.36
C ASP A 255 -11.21 -52.68 -27.26
N GLY A 256 -11.79 -51.81 -26.43
CA GLY A 256 -11.10 -51.10 -25.35
C GLY A 256 -10.30 -49.89 -25.81
N VAL A 257 -10.55 -49.39 -27.02
CA VAL A 257 -9.92 -48.17 -27.54
C VAL A 257 -10.67 -46.95 -27.01
N GLN A 258 -9.93 -45.96 -26.52
CA GLN A 258 -10.51 -44.71 -26.03
C GLN A 258 -11.25 -43.96 -27.14
N ILE A 259 -12.46 -43.51 -26.80
CA ILE A 259 -13.31 -42.65 -27.61
C ILE A 259 -13.28 -41.27 -26.94
N PHE A 260 -12.84 -40.25 -27.68
CA PHE A 260 -12.89 -38.85 -27.26
C PHE A 260 -14.17 -38.20 -27.76
N GLY A 261 -14.61 -37.11 -27.11
CA GLY A 261 -15.69 -36.27 -27.62
C GLY A 261 -17.07 -36.48 -27.00
N ASP A 262 -17.25 -37.40 -26.05
CA ASP A 262 -18.49 -37.51 -25.26
C ASP A 262 -18.36 -36.59 -24.04
N ILE A 263 -18.75 -35.33 -24.24
CA ILE A 263 -18.64 -34.25 -23.27
C ILE A 263 -19.82 -34.30 -22.28
N ASP A 264 -20.99 -34.73 -22.75
CA ASP A 264 -22.22 -34.74 -21.96
C ASP A 264 -22.37 -35.96 -21.03
N GLY A 265 -21.55 -36.99 -21.22
CA GLY A 265 -21.52 -38.16 -20.36
C GLY A 265 -22.51 -39.26 -20.75
N ASN A 266 -23.15 -39.19 -21.91
CA ASN A 266 -24.26 -40.07 -22.27
C ASN A 266 -23.81 -41.43 -22.85
N GLY A 267 -22.52 -41.61 -23.09
CA GLY A 267 -21.90 -42.81 -23.66
C GLY A 267 -21.76 -42.78 -25.19
N THR A 268 -22.08 -41.66 -25.84
CA THR A 268 -22.12 -41.49 -27.30
C THR A 268 -21.56 -40.14 -27.68
N VAL A 269 -20.76 -40.08 -28.75
CA VAL A 269 -20.28 -38.82 -29.32
C VAL A 269 -21.26 -38.37 -30.39
N ASP A 270 -22.07 -37.35 -30.14
CA ASP A 270 -23.06 -36.85 -31.09
C ASP A 270 -23.16 -35.32 -31.14
N PHE A 271 -24.30 -34.82 -31.65
CA PHE A 271 -24.48 -33.38 -31.85
C PHE A 271 -24.63 -32.62 -30.53
N ASP A 272 -25.10 -33.26 -29.47
CA ASP A 272 -25.25 -32.61 -28.16
C ASP A 272 -23.86 -32.31 -27.56
N ASP A 273 -22.89 -33.20 -27.79
CA ASP A 273 -21.48 -32.94 -27.48
C ASP A 273 -20.87 -31.86 -28.37
N PHE A 274 -21.22 -31.85 -29.66
CA PHE A 274 -20.70 -30.85 -30.59
C PHE A 274 -21.07 -29.43 -30.15
N PHE A 275 -22.27 -29.21 -29.64
CA PHE A 275 -22.66 -27.89 -29.13
C PHE A 275 -21.84 -27.48 -27.90
N GLN A 276 -21.54 -28.42 -27.00
CA GLN A 276 -20.69 -28.15 -25.83
C GLN A 276 -19.22 -27.93 -26.20
N PHE A 277 -18.71 -28.66 -27.18
CA PHE A 277 -17.40 -28.42 -27.76
C PHE A 277 -17.33 -27.01 -28.37
N ALA A 278 -18.34 -26.64 -29.17
CA ALA A 278 -18.39 -25.35 -29.84
C ALA A 278 -18.45 -24.18 -28.86
N ASP A 279 -19.07 -24.35 -27.69
CA ASP A 279 -19.10 -23.34 -26.63
C ASP A 279 -17.71 -23.08 -26.02
N ASN A 280 -16.78 -24.03 -26.13
CA ASN A 280 -15.41 -23.93 -25.62
C ASN A 280 -14.37 -23.53 -26.68
N PHE A 281 -14.73 -23.59 -27.97
CA PHE A 281 -13.79 -23.38 -29.07
C PHE A 281 -13.20 -21.96 -29.10
N GLY A 282 -11.88 -21.86 -29.04
CA GLY A 282 -11.14 -20.60 -29.12
C GLY A 282 -11.25 -19.69 -27.89
N LEU A 283 -11.74 -20.20 -26.75
CA LEU A 283 -11.74 -19.45 -25.49
C LEU A 283 -10.32 -19.33 -24.90
N ALA A 284 -10.06 -18.24 -24.18
CA ALA A 284 -8.80 -18.02 -23.47
C ALA A 284 -8.62 -18.91 -22.21
N SER A 285 -9.72 -19.48 -21.71
CA SER A 285 -9.74 -20.49 -20.64
C SER A 285 -10.91 -21.45 -20.89
N PRO A 286 -10.72 -22.43 -21.79
CA PRO A 286 -11.75 -23.43 -22.07
C PRO A 286 -11.89 -24.43 -20.92
N ASP A 287 -13.02 -25.13 -20.86
CA ASP A 287 -13.16 -26.30 -20.00
C ASP A 287 -12.20 -27.41 -20.49
N PRO A 288 -11.33 -27.95 -19.63
CA PRO A 288 -10.41 -29.03 -20.00
C PRO A 288 -11.07 -30.29 -20.57
N VAL A 289 -12.39 -30.48 -20.37
CA VAL A 289 -13.10 -31.62 -20.98
C VAL A 289 -13.24 -31.52 -22.51
N ALA A 290 -13.04 -30.33 -23.09
CA ALA A 290 -13.11 -30.08 -24.52
C ALA A 290 -11.74 -30.02 -25.21
N ASP A 291 -10.64 -30.04 -24.44
CA ASP A 291 -9.25 -30.13 -24.90
C ASP A 291 -8.84 -31.61 -24.94
N PHE A 292 -8.97 -32.22 -26.11
CA PHE A 292 -8.82 -33.66 -26.30
C PHE A 292 -7.37 -34.08 -26.54
N ASP A 293 -6.49 -33.18 -27.00
CA ASP A 293 -5.07 -33.46 -27.18
C ASP A 293 -4.19 -33.04 -25.98
N GLY A 294 -4.76 -32.28 -25.05
CA GLY A 294 -4.14 -31.86 -23.79
C GLY A 294 -3.16 -30.70 -23.94
N ASN A 295 -3.25 -29.91 -25.03
CA ASN A 295 -2.32 -28.82 -25.32
C ASN A 295 -2.68 -27.50 -24.61
N GLY A 296 -3.82 -27.43 -23.93
CA GLY A 296 -4.30 -26.29 -23.15
C GLY A 296 -5.17 -25.29 -23.93
N VAL A 297 -5.44 -25.52 -25.22
CA VAL A 297 -6.36 -24.73 -26.04
C VAL A 297 -7.39 -25.65 -26.70
N VAL A 298 -8.59 -25.15 -26.96
CA VAL A 298 -9.61 -25.89 -27.73
C VAL A 298 -9.65 -25.31 -29.14
N ASP A 299 -9.08 -26.03 -30.09
CA ASP A 299 -8.94 -25.58 -31.48
C ASP A 299 -9.25 -26.68 -32.52
N PHE A 300 -8.76 -26.48 -33.75
CA PHE A 300 -9.05 -27.40 -34.84
C PHE A 300 -8.44 -28.79 -34.64
N ASP A 301 -7.36 -28.92 -33.88
CA ASP A 301 -6.75 -30.22 -33.61
C ASP A 301 -7.69 -31.07 -32.72
N ASP A 302 -8.32 -30.45 -31.71
CA ASP A 302 -9.40 -31.09 -30.93
C ASP A 302 -10.62 -31.41 -31.78
N PHE A 303 -10.98 -30.50 -32.70
CA PHE A 303 -12.12 -30.75 -33.60
C PHE A 303 -11.88 -31.99 -34.48
N PHE A 304 -10.65 -32.24 -34.95
CA PHE A 304 -10.36 -33.45 -35.71
C PHE A 304 -10.44 -34.71 -34.84
N LEU A 305 -9.98 -34.65 -33.59
CA LEU A 305 -10.15 -35.76 -32.63
C LEU A 305 -11.62 -36.04 -32.34
N PHE A 306 -12.44 -35.00 -32.19
CA PHE A 306 -13.88 -35.13 -32.06
C PHE A 306 -14.50 -35.77 -33.31
N ALA A 307 -14.19 -35.24 -34.49
CA ALA A 307 -14.74 -35.69 -35.77
C ALA A 307 -14.40 -37.16 -36.07
N ASP A 308 -13.19 -37.61 -35.72
CA ASP A 308 -12.76 -39.00 -35.85
C ASP A 308 -13.53 -39.97 -34.94
N ASN A 309 -14.16 -39.44 -33.88
CA ASN A 309 -14.95 -40.19 -32.92
C ASN A 309 -16.46 -39.95 -33.05
N PHE A 310 -16.89 -39.03 -33.91
CA PHE A 310 -18.30 -38.70 -34.08
C PHE A 310 -19.15 -39.91 -34.48
N GLY A 311 -20.24 -40.13 -33.76
CA GLY A 311 -21.15 -41.25 -33.92
C GLY A 311 -20.66 -42.56 -33.29
N LYS A 312 -19.50 -42.57 -32.61
CA LYS A 312 -19.09 -43.72 -31.80
C LYS A 312 -19.80 -43.69 -30.45
N SER A 313 -20.00 -44.87 -29.89
CA SER A 313 -20.56 -45.06 -28.55
C SER A 313 -19.73 -46.10 -27.81
N GLY A 314 -19.67 -45.99 -26.49
CA GLY A 314 -18.86 -46.86 -25.67
C GLY A 314 -19.45 -47.17 -24.32
N THR A 315 -18.61 -47.77 -23.48
CA THR A 315 -18.87 -47.89 -22.05
C THR A 315 -17.78 -47.18 -21.30
N TYR A 316 -18.17 -46.42 -20.29
CA TYR A 316 -17.21 -45.81 -19.41
C TYR A 316 -16.49 -46.85 -18.57
N VAL A 317 -15.17 -46.75 -18.55
CA VAL A 317 -14.29 -47.54 -17.69
C VAL A 317 -13.39 -46.59 -16.92
N SER A 318 -13.03 -46.97 -15.69
CA SER A 318 -11.99 -46.25 -14.94
C SER A 318 -10.70 -46.24 -15.75
N ALA A 319 -10.13 -45.05 -15.97
CA ALA A 319 -8.76 -44.92 -16.46
C ALA A 319 -7.83 -45.65 -15.48
N GLY A 320 -7.12 -46.66 -15.99
CA GLY A 320 -6.21 -47.52 -15.20
C GLY A 320 -4.77 -47.04 -15.22
#